data_AF-A0A8W4FQ47-F1
#
_entry.id   AF-A0A8W4FQ47-F1
#
_cell.length_a   1.000
_cell.length_b   1.000
_cell.length_c   1.000
_cell.angle_alpha   90.00
_cell.angle_beta   90.00
_cell.angle_gamma   90.00
#
_symmetry.space_group_name_H-M   'P 1'
#
loop_
_entity.id
_entity.type
_entity.pdbx_description
1 polymer ?
#
loop_
_entity_poly.entity_id
_entity_poly.type
_entity_poly.pdbx_seq_one_letter_code
_entity_poly.pdbx_strand_id
1 'polypeptide(L)'
;MIASSPGVCSLFQALRGQENQTSPCPHRAHVLWEEDRQAKRSRMCSLLTFWNLPTTAQITIESVPFNAVEGTSVLLLVHNVTENILDYCWYKGERVETNQLIASCRVDAQANTPGPAQSSQETIYPNGSLLFQKVAQSDTGNYYTLLATKRDNQTESVTGQLRVYLGAWPQGPPGSSPRSSALGSPLPRPCPRAPASSDPRGSVRQG
;
A
#
# COMPACT_ATOMS: atom_id res chain seq x y z
N MET A 1 -40.69 -7.72 21.70
CA MET A 1 -39.54 -8.64 21.87
C MET A 1 -38.39 -7.76 22.37
N ILE A 2 -38.20 -7.55 23.69
CA ILE A 2 -37.57 -8.45 24.71
C ILE A 2 -36.27 -9.02 24.12
N ALA A 3 -35.06 -8.86 24.67
CA ALA A 3 -34.57 -8.73 26.06
C ALA A 3 -33.11 -8.16 26.01
N SER A 4 -32.39 -7.69 27.03
CA SER A 4 -32.44 -7.78 28.50
C SER A 4 -31.61 -6.63 29.12
N SER A 5 -32.05 -6.12 30.27
CA SER A 5 -31.29 -5.33 31.27
C SER A 5 -30.54 -6.33 32.22
N PRO A 6 -30.02 -6.00 33.44
CA PRO A 6 -29.63 -4.74 34.11
C PRO A 6 -28.32 -4.83 34.96
N GLY A 7 -27.94 -3.76 35.68
CA GLY A 7 -27.06 -3.83 36.86
C GLY A 7 -26.34 -2.50 37.17
N VAL A 8 -27.04 -1.41 37.51
CA VAL A 8 -27.41 -0.95 38.88
C VAL A 8 -26.21 -0.78 39.83
N CYS A 9 -25.94 0.47 40.24
CA CYS A 9 -26.00 0.89 41.65
C CYS A 9 -25.54 2.35 41.80
N SER A 10 -26.51 3.27 41.80
CA SER A 10 -26.42 4.54 42.54
C SER A 10 -26.42 4.23 44.03
N LEU A 11 -25.57 4.91 44.82
CA LEU A 11 -25.97 5.32 46.17
C LEU A 11 -25.14 6.49 46.70
N PHE A 12 -25.86 7.39 47.40
CA PHE A 12 -25.44 8.49 48.26
C PHE A 12 -25.19 9.89 47.65
N GLN A 13 -26.29 10.63 47.48
CA GLN A 13 -26.39 12.01 47.97
C GLN A 13 -27.32 12.05 49.20
N ALA A 14 -26.78 12.55 50.32
CA ALA A 14 -27.45 13.23 51.46
C ALA A 14 -26.33 13.42 52.50
N LEU A 15 -25.92 14.62 52.91
CA LEU A 15 -26.71 15.55 53.71
C LEU A 15 -26.21 16.99 53.48
N ARG A 16 -27.14 17.90 53.17
CA ARG A 16 -27.00 19.34 53.48
C ARG A 16 -27.54 19.55 54.89
N GLY A 17 -26.78 20.26 55.73
CA GLY A 17 -27.33 20.91 56.91
C GLY A 17 -26.40 20.88 58.12
N GLN A 18 -25.50 21.86 58.20
CA GLN A 18 -25.28 22.69 59.39
C GLN A 18 -24.18 23.71 59.06
N GLU A 19 -24.63 24.95 58.93
CA GLU A 19 -23.83 26.15 58.95
C GLU A 19 -23.24 26.31 60.35
N ASN A 20 -21.92 26.39 60.48
CA ASN A 20 -21.33 27.15 61.58
C ASN A 20 -19.96 27.69 61.16
N GLN A 21 -19.77 28.99 61.39
CA GLN A 21 -18.65 29.78 60.92
C GLN A 21 -17.42 29.54 61.79
N THR A 22 -16.26 29.30 61.16
CA THR A 22 -14.98 29.68 61.75
C THR A 22 -13.93 29.91 60.66
N SER A 23 -13.27 31.06 60.78
CA SER A 23 -12.23 31.71 59.98
C SER A 23 -11.34 30.87 59.03
N PRO A 24 -10.87 31.45 57.90
CA PRO A 24 -10.11 30.73 56.89
C PRO A 24 -8.61 30.62 57.24
N CYS A 25 -8.06 29.40 57.20
CA CYS A 25 -6.62 29.18 57.17
C CYS A 25 -6.07 29.49 55.76
N PRO A 26 -4.94 30.23 55.62
CA PRO A 26 -4.44 30.74 54.34
C PRO A 26 -3.87 29.66 53.41
N HIS A 27 -3.79 28.41 53.84
CA HIS A 27 -3.17 27.32 53.06
C HIS A 27 -4.13 26.61 52.08
N ARG A 28 -5.45 26.84 52.17
CA ARG A 28 -6.43 26.13 51.33
C ARG A 28 -6.68 26.78 49.96
N ALA A 29 -6.36 28.06 49.81
CA ALA A 29 -6.42 28.76 48.52
C ALA A 29 -5.29 28.34 47.58
N HIS A 30 -4.17 27.87 48.13
CA HIS A 30 -2.98 27.52 47.35
C HIS A 30 -3.14 26.19 46.60
N VAL A 31 -3.92 25.24 47.13
CA VAL A 31 -4.15 23.94 46.49
C VAL A 31 -5.23 24.03 45.41
N LEU A 32 -6.25 24.87 45.60
CA LEU A 32 -7.37 25.00 44.66
C LEU A 32 -7.01 25.74 43.35
N TRP A 33 -5.97 26.58 43.36
CA TRP A 33 -5.51 27.27 42.15
C TRP A 33 -4.61 26.40 41.25
N GLU A 34 -4.03 25.34 41.80
CA GLU A 34 -3.06 24.47 41.13
C GLU A 34 -3.76 23.41 40.26
N GLU A 35 -4.93 22.95 40.69
CA GLU A 35 -5.80 22.01 39.97
C GLU A 35 -6.38 22.62 38.68
N ASP A 36 -6.72 23.92 38.67
CA ASP A 36 -7.26 24.60 37.48
C ASP A 36 -6.18 24.83 36.40
N ARG A 37 -4.90 24.97 36.81
CA ARG A 37 -3.77 24.98 35.88
C ARG A 37 -3.50 23.61 35.27
N GLN A 38 -3.65 22.53 36.03
CA GLN A 38 -3.47 21.17 35.52
C GLN A 38 -4.61 20.75 34.57
N ALA A 39 -5.85 21.13 34.87
CA ALA A 39 -7.01 20.86 34.02
C ALA A 39 -6.96 21.61 32.67
N LYS A 40 -6.37 22.81 32.63
CA LYS A 40 -6.12 23.55 31.38
C LYS A 40 -4.93 23.02 30.57
N ARG A 41 -3.90 22.48 31.22
CA ARG A 41 -2.72 21.90 30.55
C ARG A 41 -3.01 20.55 29.88
N SER A 42 -3.95 19.78 30.44
CA SER A 42 -4.39 18.49 29.89
C SER A 42 -5.00 18.62 28.48
N ARG A 43 -5.76 19.69 28.21
CA ARG A 43 -6.41 19.89 26.89
C ARG A 43 -5.42 20.26 25.78
N MET A 44 -4.32 20.94 26.09
CA MET A 44 -3.30 21.28 25.08
C MET A 44 -2.41 20.07 24.76
N CYS A 45 -2.04 19.25 25.75
CA CYS A 45 -1.26 18.03 25.52
C CYS A 45 -2.01 16.99 24.67
N SER A 46 -3.34 16.88 24.80
CA SER A 46 -4.17 15.99 23.97
C SER A 46 -4.35 16.44 22.51
N LEU A 47 -4.18 17.73 22.21
CA LEU A 47 -4.24 18.22 20.82
C LEU A 47 -2.92 17.99 20.08
N LEU A 48 -1.78 18.05 20.78
CA LEU A 48 -0.44 17.86 20.21
C LEU A 48 -0.11 16.40 19.83
N THR A 49 -0.81 15.42 20.42
CA THR A 49 -0.66 14.01 20.04
C THR A 49 -1.26 13.70 18.66
N PHE A 50 -2.23 14.47 18.17
CA PHE A 50 -2.80 14.27 16.84
C PHE A 50 -1.86 14.67 15.70
N TRP A 51 -1.00 15.67 15.94
CA TRP A 51 -0.10 16.23 14.93
C TRP A 51 1.20 15.44 14.71
N ASN A 52 1.45 14.39 15.50
CA ASN A 52 2.65 13.55 15.42
C ASN A 52 2.35 12.10 15.01
N LEU A 53 1.16 11.78 14.51
CA LEU A 53 0.95 10.46 13.93
C LEU A 53 1.79 10.36 12.65
N PRO A 54 2.73 9.41 12.56
CA PRO A 54 3.38 9.11 11.29
C PRO A 54 2.28 8.70 10.31
N THR A 55 2.04 9.52 9.29
CA THR A 55 1.18 9.12 8.18
C THR A 55 2.03 8.21 7.30
N THR A 56 2.01 6.91 7.58
CA THR A 56 2.61 5.92 6.68
C THR A 56 1.81 5.96 5.38
N ALA A 57 2.44 6.47 4.31
CA ALA A 57 1.83 6.46 2.98
C ALA A 57 1.67 5.00 2.54
N GLN A 58 0.46 4.63 2.11
CA GLN A 58 0.16 3.29 1.60
C GLN A 58 0.69 3.14 0.18
N ILE A 59 1.15 1.94 -0.18
CA ILE A 59 1.56 1.62 -1.55
C ILE A 59 0.37 1.78 -2.49
N THR A 60 0.59 2.45 -3.63
CA THR A 60 -0.44 2.63 -4.66
C THR A 60 0.08 2.23 -6.03
N ILE A 61 -0.85 1.89 -6.94
CA ILE A 61 -0.56 1.58 -8.34
C ILE A 61 -1.20 2.64 -9.22
N GLU A 62 -0.44 3.13 -10.20
CA GLU A 62 -0.89 4.01 -11.27
C GLU A 62 -0.63 3.36 -12.63
N SER A 63 -1.59 3.43 -13.57
CA SER A 63 -1.38 3.01 -14.95
C SER A 63 -0.82 4.16 -15.80
N VAL A 64 0.30 3.90 -16.49
CA VAL A 64 1.01 4.90 -17.30
C VAL A 64 1.28 4.33 -18.71
N PRO A 65 0.64 4.85 -19.77
CA PRO A 65 -0.44 5.85 -19.73
C PRO A 65 -1.73 5.29 -19.12
N PHE A 66 -2.59 6.17 -18.60
CA PHE A 66 -3.86 5.77 -17.99
C PHE A 66 -4.79 5.06 -18.98
N ASN A 67 -4.82 5.56 -20.22
CA ASN A 67 -5.54 4.95 -21.34
C ASN A 67 -4.52 4.52 -22.40
N ALA A 68 -4.51 3.23 -22.71
CA ALA A 68 -3.62 2.65 -23.70
C ALA A 68 -4.37 2.26 -24.96
N VAL A 69 -3.65 2.20 -26.08
CA VAL A 69 -4.18 1.63 -27.32
C VAL A 69 -3.62 0.22 -27.44
N GLU A 70 -4.42 -0.69 -27.99
CA GLU A 70 -3.96 -2.04 -28.30
C GLU A 70 -2.62 -2.03 -29.07
N GLY A 71 -1.73 -2.94 -28.72
CA GLY A 71 -0.38 -3.06 -29.27
C GLY A 71 0.67 -2.13 -28.65
N THR A 72 0.29 -1.23 -27.74
CA THR A 72 1.24 -0.32 -27.06
C THR A 72 1.80 -0.91 -25.75
N SER A 73 2.67 -0.17 -25.08
CA SER A 73 3.20 -0.55 -23.76
C SER A 73 2.53 0.26 -22.65
N VAL A 74 2.26 -0.40 -21.53
CA VAL A 74 1.68 0.22 -20.32
C VAL A 74 2.48 -0.20 -19.10
N LEU A 75 2.76 0.74 -18.22
CA LEU A 75 3.41 0.50 -16.95
C LEU A 75 2.38 0.60 -15.83
N LEU A 76 2.29 -0.43 -14.99
CA LEU A 76 1.72 -0.30 -13.65
C LEU A 76 2.83 0.20 -12.74
N LEU A 77 2.87 1.52 -12.56
CA LEU A 77 3.83 2.24 -11.75
C LEU A 77 3.45 2.13 -10.28
N VAL A 78 4.41 1.72 -9.46
CA VAL A 78 4.22 1.56 -8.01
C VAL A 78 4.79 2.78 -7.29
N HIS A 79 3.98 3.36 -6.41
CA HIS A 79 4.31 4.53 -5.60
C HIS A 79 4.33 4.21 -4.10
N ASN A 80 4.91 5.12 -3.31
CA ASN A 80 4.96 5.05 -1.84
C ASN A 80 5.60 3.75 -1.31
N VAL A 81 6.58 3.22 -2.05
CA VAL A 81 7.35 2.06 -1.65
C VAL A 81 8.23 2.39 -0.44
N THR A 82 8.18 1.55 0.59
CA THR A 82 9.05 1.69 1.78
C THR A 82 10.45 1.11 1.51
N GLU A 83 11.50 1.60 2.18
CA GLU A 83 12.90 1.18 1.92
C GLU A 83 13.23 -0.26 2.36
N ASN A 84 12.30 -0.97 3.01
CA ASN A 84 12.53 -2.28 3.62
C ASN A 84 11.87 -3.46 2.86
N ILE A 85 11.72 -3.37 1.54
CA ILE A 85 11.17 -4.48 0.74
C ILE A 85 12.22 -5.58 0.52
N LEU A 86 11.79 -6.82 0.70
CA LEU A 86 12.54 -8.04 0.40
C LEU A 86 12.27 -8.48 -1.05
N ASP A 87 11.00 -8.60 -1.42
CA ASP A 87 10.56 -9.00 -2.75
C ASP A 87 9.23 -8.38 -3.17
N TYR A 88 9.01 -8.40 -4.48
CA TYR A 88 7.74 -8.06 -5.13
C TYR A 88 7.23 -9.26 -5.91
N CYS A 89 5.94 -9.55 -5.79
CA CYS A 89 5.26 -10.58 -6.56
C CYS A 89 4.05 -9.97 -7.26
N TRP A 90 3.94 -10.17 -8.58
CA TRP A 90 2.77 -9.77 -9.36
C TRP A 90 1.90 -10.96 -9.69
N TYR A 91 0.59 -10.79 -9.48
CA TYR A 91 -0.43 -11.79 -9.74
C TYR A 91 -1.45 -11.27 -10.74
N LYS A 92 -1.97 -12.18 -11.56
CA LYS A 92 -3.15 -11.92 -12.38
C LYS A 92 -4.42 -12.11 -11.53
N GLY A 93 -5.37 -11.20 -11.66
CA GLY A 93 -6.59 -11.17 -10.86
C GLY A 93 -6.47 -10.35 -9.58
N GLU A 94 -7.55 -10.32 -8.81
CA GLU A 94 -7.68 -9.51 -7.59
C GLU A 94 -6.99 -10.15 -6.37
N ARG A 95 -6.77 -11.48 -6.40
CA ARG A 95 -6.27 -12.25 -5.27
C ARG A 95 -4.84 -12.75 -5.48
N VAL A 96 -4.15 -12.97 -4.36
CA VAL A 96 -2.83 -13.61 -4.33
C VAL A 96 -3.02 -15.11 -4.44
N GLU A 97 -2.88 -15.64 -5.67
CA GLU A 97 -3.01 -17.06 -5.97
C GLU A 97 -1.76 -17.58 -6.69
N THR A 98 -1.15 -18.65 -6.19
CA THR A 98 0.11 -19.18 -6.75
C THR A 98 0.03 -19.49 -8.25
N ASN A 99 -1.10 -20.00 -8.72
CA ASN A 99 -1.33 -20.31 -10.15
C ASN A 99 -1.45 -19.07 -11.03
N GLN A 100 -1.69 -17.91 -10.43
CA GLN A 100 -1.82 -16.62 -11.11
C GLN A 100 -0.55 -15.77 -11.01
N LEU A 101 0.52 -16.27 -10.39
CA LEU A 101 1.78 -15.54 -10.30
C LEU A 101 2.35 -15.30 -11.71
N ILE A 102 2.55 -14.03 -12.04
CA ILE A 102 3.17 -13.55 -13.28
C ILE A 102 4.69 -13.63 -13.11
N ALA A 103 5.22 -12.96 -12.09
CA ALA A 103 6.65 -12.88 -11.84
C ALA A 103 6.91 -12.42 -10.41
N SER A 104 8.08 -12.78 -9.87
CA SER A 104 8.61 -12.20 -8.64
C SER A 104 10.00 -11.61 -8.84
N CYS A 105 10.27 -10.42 -8.28
CA CYS A 105 11.62 -9.87 -8.23
C CYS A 105 12.09 -9.74 -6.79
N ARG A 106 13.22 -10.38 -6.50
CA ARG A 106 13.97 -10.17 -5.26
C ARG A 106 14.80 -8.90 -5.39
N VAL A 107 14.59 -7.97 -4.46
CA VAL A 107 15.26 -6.65 -4.48
C VAL A 107 16.75 -6.79 -4.21
N ASP A 108 17.13 -7.68 -3.29
CA ASP A 108 18.52 -7.91 -2.88
C ASP A 108 19.38 -8.57 -3.96
N ALA A 109 18.82 -9.58 -4.63
CA ALA A 109 19.48 -10.29 -5.71
C ALA A 109 19.31 -9.60 -7.07
N GLN A 110 18.46 -8.57 -7.15
CA GLN A 110 17.98 -7.97 -8.40
C GLN A 110 17.58 -9.04 -9.44
N ALA A 111 16.94 -10.11 -8.98
CA ALA A 111 16.69 -11.31 -9.77
C ALA A 111 15.20 -11.53 -9.96
N ASN A 112 14.79 -11.73 -11.22
CA ASN A 112 13.42 -12.05 -11.59
C ASN A 112 13.21 -13.57 -11.73
N THR A 113 12.19 -14.09 -11.06
CA THR A 113 11.69 -15.45 -11.20
C THR A 113 10.33 -15.44 -11.90
N PRO A 114 10.25 -16.00 -13.12
CA PRO A 114 8.99 -16.30 -13.81
C PRO A 114 7.99 -17.06 -12.95
N GLY A 115 6.71 -16.68 -13.02
CA GLY A 115 5.61 -17.47 -12.48
C GLY A 115 4.87 -18.30 -13.55
N PRO A 116 3.94 -19.17 -13.14
CA PRO A 116 3.15 -20.02 -14.04
C PRO A 116 2.21 -19.23 -14.97
N ALA A 117 1.79 -18.01 -14.59
CA ALA A 117 0.93 -17.15 -15.40
C ALA A 117 1.72 -16.11 -16.21
N GLN A 118 3.05 -16.20 -16.26
CA GLN A 118 3.87 -15.25 -17.02
C GLN A 118 3.52 -15.35 -18.51
N SER A 119 3.12 -14.23 -19.12
CA SER A 119 3.15 -14.10 -20.57
C SER A 119 4.52 -13.62 -21.01
N SER A 120 4.86 -13.77 -22.29
CA SER A 120 6.14 -13.28 -22.82
C SER A 120 6.26 -11.75 -22.82
N GLN A 121 5.22 -11.05 -22.38
CA GLN A 121 5.06 -9.61 -22.54
C GLN A 121 5.17 -8.82 -21.23
N GLU A 122 5.15 -9.48 -20.07
CA GLU A 122 5.33 -8.78 -18.80
C GLU A 122 6.76 -8.77 -18.30
N THR A 123 7.19 -7.63 -17.75
CA THR A 123 8.51 -7.45 -17.17
C THR A 123 8.42 -6.66 -15.87
N ILE A 124 8.95 -7.25 -14.79
CA ILE A 124 9.01 -6.60 -13.47
C ILE A 124 10.29 -5.77 -13.31
N TYR A 125 10.16 -4.59 -12.73
CA TYR A 125 11.25 -3.68 -12.40
C TYR A 125 11.65 -3.78 -10.92
N PRO A 126 12.90 -3.39 -10.57
CA PRO A 126 13.38 -3.41 -9.19
C PRO A 126 12.58 -2.55 -8.21
N ASN A 127 11.86 -1.55 -8.71
CA ASN A 127 10.96 -0.70 -7.92
C ASN A 127 9.55 -1.31 -7.73
N GLY A 128 9.36 -2.58 -8.12
CA GLY A 128 8.07 -3.26 -8.05
C GLY A 128 7.11 -2.94 -9.19
N SER A 129 7.46 -2.04 -10.12
CA SER A 129 6.58 -1.72 -11.26
C SER A 129 6.53 -2.86 -12.28
N LEU A 130 5.39 -3.01 -12.95
CA LEU A 130 5.18 -4.05 -13.98
C LEU A 130 4.93 -3.41 -15.34
N LEU A 131 5.78 -3.74 -16.31
CA LEU A 131 5.59 -3.34 -17.70
C LEU A 131 4.83 -4.42 -18.45
N PHE A 132 3.76 -4.01 -19.12
CA PHE A 132 3.10 -4.77 -20.16
C PHE A 132 3.56 -4.26 -21.54
N GLN A 133 3.97 -5.17 -22.42
CA GLN A 133 4.32 -4.85 -23.79
C GLN A 133 3.25 -5.40 -24.74
N LYS A 134 2.84 -4.62 -25.74
CA LYS A 134 1.84 -5.05 -26.73
C LYS A 134 0.50 -5.46 -26.09
N VAL A 135 -0.03 -4.61 -25.23
CA VAL A 135 -1.31 -4.84 -24.54
C VAL A 135 -2.44 -5.13 -25.53
N ALA A 136 -3.30 -6.10 -25.24
CA ALA A 136 -4.48 -6.41 -26.02
C ALA A 136 -5.72 -5.70 -25.47
N GLN A 137 -6.74 -5.45 -26.29
CA GLN A 137 -7.98 -4.90 -25.76
C GLN A 137 -8.64 -5.84 -24.73
N SER A 138 -8.43 -7.14 -24.87
CA SER A 138 -8.88 -8.17 -23.90
C SER A 138 -8.24 -8.03 -22.52
N ASP A 139 -7.17 -7.24 -22.39
CA ASP A 139 -6.54 -6.97 -21.10
C ASP A 139 -7.28 -5.91 -20.28
N THR A 140 -8.22 -5.17 -20.92
CA THR A 140 -9.02 -4.15 -20.26
C THR A 140 -9.91 -4.72 -19.17
N GLY A 141 -9.90 -4.08 -18.00
CA GLY A 141 -10.73 -4.49 -16.87
C GLY A 141 -10.21 -5.72 -16.13
N ASN A 142 -9.13 -6.35 -16.60
CA ASN A 142 -8.42 -7.36 -15.82
C ASN A 142 -7.73 -6.69 -14.63
N TYR A 143 -7.84 -7.33 -13.48
CA TYR A 143 -7.13 -6.94 -12.26
C TYR A 143 -5.74 -7.55 -12.24
N TYR A 144 -4.81 -6.82 -11.64
CA TYR A 144 -3.46 -7.27 -11.36
C TYR A 144 -3.10 -6.87 -9.94
N THR A 145 -2.65 -7.82 -9.14
CA THR A 145 -2.34 -7.59 -7.73
C THR A 145 -0.83 -7.66 -7.50
N LEU A 146 -0.28 -6.61 -6.92
CA LEU A 146 1.05 -6.58 -6.37
C LEU A 146 1.00 -7.05 -4.92
N LEU A 147 1.91 -7.96 -4.54
CA LEU A 147 2.24 -8.27 -3.16
C LEU A 147 3.68 -7.81 -2.91
N ALA A 148 3.86 -6.89 -1.98
CA ALA A 148 5.17 -6.43 -1.51
C ALA A 148 5.45 -7.05 -0.13
N THR A 149 6.52 -7.83 -0.01
CA THR A 149 6.94 -8.41 1.27
C THR A 149 8.10 -7.59 1.82
N LYS A 150 7.97 -7.13 3.06
CA LYS A 150 9.04 -6.46 3.79
C LYS A 150 10.03 -7.49 4.37
N ARG A 151 11.23 -7.05 4.75
CA ARG A 151 12.24 -7.94 5.38
C ARG A 151 11.81 -8.47 6.76
N ASP A 152 10.84 -7.84 7.41
CA ASP A 152 10.23 -8.31 8.65
C ASP A 152 9.05 -9.27 8.41
N ASN A 153 8.89 -9.77 7.16
CA ASN A 153 7.81 -10.65 6.69
C ASN A 153 6.40 -10.06 6.75
N GLN A 154 6.25 -8.75 6.96
CA GLN A 154 4.98 -8.09 6.73
C GLN A 154 4.70 -7.99 5.23
N THR A 155 3.44 -8.18 4.86
CA THR A 155 3.00 -8.09 3.46
C THR A 155 1.99 -6.98 3.28
N GLU A 156 2.07 -6.30 2.14
CA GLU A 156 1.09 -5.32 1.69
C GLU A 156 0.68 -5.70 0.27
N SER A 157 -0.62 -5.72 0.00
CA SER A 157 -1.15 -6.02 -1.33
C SER A 157 -1.98 -4.87 -1.86
N VAL A 158 -1.78 -4.54 -3.14
CA VAL A 158 -2.54 -3.51 -3.84
C VAL A 158 -2.90 -4.01 -5.23
N THR A 159 -4.10 -3.67 -5.69
CA THR A 159 -4.64 -4.10 -6.97
C THR A 159 -4.75 -2.92 -7.93
N GLY A 160 -4.31 -3.13 -9.17
CA GLY A 160 -4.45 -2.19 -10.28
C GLY A 160 -5.22 -2.81 -11.44
N GLN A 161 -5.59 -1.97 -12.41
CA GLN A 161 -6.24 -2.38 -13.66
C GLN A 161 -5.62 -1.69 -14.85
N LEU A 162 -5.75 -2.32 -16.02
CA LEU A 162 -5.42 -1.72 -17.31
C LEU A 162 -6.68 -1.24 -18.03
N ARG A 163 -6.53 -0.14 -18.78
CA ARG A 163 -7.55 0.36 -19.71
C ARG A 163 -6.95 0.45 -21.10
N VAL A 164 -7.39 -0.44 -21.98
CA VAL A 164 -6.91 -0.61 -23.36
C VAL A 164 -8.08 -0.47 -24.33
N TYR A 165 -7.90 0.32 -25.37
CA TYR A 165 -8.92 0.56 -26.39
C TYR A 165 -8.44 0.00 -27.75
N LEU A 166 -9.37 -0.56 -28.52
CA LEU A 166 -9.17 -0.80 -29.96
C LEU A 166 -8.91 0.55 -30.64
N GLY A 167 -7.89 0.65 -31.49
CA GLY A 167 -7.60 1.89 -32.23
C GLY A 167 -8.77 2.30 -33.15
N ALA A 168 -9.04 3.57 -33.44
CA ALA A 168 -8.25 4.79 -33.32
C ALA A 168 -8.91 5.84 -32.38
N TRP A 169 -8.10 6.53 -31.56
CA TRP A 169 -8.55 7.80 -30.97
C TRP A 169 -8.86 8.78 -32.12
N PRO A 170 -9.95 9.58 -32.10
CA PRO A 170 -10.11 10.64 -33.09
C PRO A 170 -8.88 11.53 -32.98
N GLN A 171 -8.06 11.49 -34.03
CA GLN A 171 -6.97 12.42 -34.19
C GLN A 171 -7.58 13.80 -33.93
N GLY A 172 -7.00 14.54 -32.97
CA GLY A 172 -7.24 15.96 -32.89
C GLY A 172 -6.99 16.61 -34.26
N PRO A 173 -7.35 17.90 -34.44
CA PRO A 173 -7.31 18.57 -35.73
C PRO A 173 -6.02 18.25 -36.51
N PRO A 174 -6.10 18.06 -37.84
CA PRO A 174 -5.00 17.52 -38.63
C PRO A 174 -3.73 18.35 -38.41
N GLY A 175 -2.72 17.77 -37.75
CA GLY A 175 -1.45 18.46 -37.51
C GLY A 175 -0.69 18.09 -36.23
N SER A 176 -1.33 17.48 -35.23
CA SER A 176 -0.59 16.96 -34.09
C SER A 176 -0.14 15.53 -34.35
N SER A 177 1.08 15.35 -34.87
CA SER A 177 1.77 14.06 -34.76
C SER A 177 1.66 13.54 -33.32
N PRO A 178 1.47 12.23 -33.09
CA PRO A 178 1.58 11.68 -31.77
C PRO A 178 3.04 11.86 -31.36
N ARG A 179 3.33 12.97 -30.68
CA ARG A 179 4.60 13.17 -30.02
C ARG A 179 4.66 12.02 -29.03
N SER A 180 5.51 11.05 -29.37
CA SER A 180 6.18 10.14 -28.45
C SER A 180 6.70 10.99 -27.29
N SER A 181 5.79 11.31 -26.37
CA SER A 181 6.10 11.89 -25.08
C SER A 181 6.33 10.68 -24.21
N ALA A 182 7.32 9.90 -24.65
CA ALA A 182 7.87 8.78 -23.94
C ALA A 182 8.29 9.30 -22.58
N LEU A 183 7.66 8.75 -21.54
CA LEU A 183 8.34 8.33 -20.33
C LEU A 183 9.42 9.32 -19.89
N GLY A 184 9.01 10.31 -19.08
CA GLY A 184 9.96 11.16 -18.38
C GLY A 184 10.98 10.28 -17.66
N SER A 185 12.24 10.39 -18.06
CA SER A 185 13.37 9.53 -17.64
C SER A 185 13.30 8.09 -18.19
N PRO A 186 14.45 7.50 -18.62
CA PRO A 186 14.50 6.09 -18.98
C PRO A 186 14.08 5.24 -17.77
N LEU A 187 13.20 4.26 -17.97
CA LEU A 187 12.91 3.29 -16.92
C LEU A 187 14.22 2.60 -16.50
N PRO A 188 14.42 2.32 -15.19
CA PRO A 188 15.56 1.56 -14.72
C PRO A 188 15.64 0.21 -15.44
N ARG A 189 16.82 -0.42 -15.47
CA ARG A 189 16.92 -1.74 -16.12
C ARG A 189 16.00 -2.75 -15.43
N PRO A 190 15.29 -3.61 -16.18
CA PRO A 190 14.55 -4.73 -15.59
C PRO A 190 15.44 -5.61 -14.72
N CYS A 191 14.86 -6.28 -13.72
CA CYS A 191 15.59 -7.31 -12.97
C CYS A 191 16.03 -8.42 -13.96
N PRO A 192 17.32 -8.76 -14.09
CA PRO A 192 17.75 -9.89 -14.92
C PRO A 192 17.02 -11.17 -14.52
N ARG A 193 16.66 -11.98 -15.52
CA ARG A 193 16.07 -13.30 -15.30
C ARG A 193 17.09 -14.18 -14.59
N ALA A 194 16.69 -14.82 -13.49
CA ALA A 194 17.55 -15.81 -12.86
C ALA A 194 17.88 -16.92 -13.87
N PRO A 195 19.14 -17.39 -13.93
CA PRO A 195 19.49 -18.54 -14.76
C PRO A 195 18.65 -19.75 -14.32
N ALA A 196 18.13 -20.51 -15.29
CA ALA A 196 17.43 -21.75 -15.00
C ALA A 196 18.36 -22.63 -14.15
N SER A 197 17.87 -23.09 -12.99
CA SER A 197 18.65 -23.97 -12.12
C SER A 197 19.05 -25.21 -12.93
N SER A 198 20.32 -25.30 -13.30
CA SER A 198 20.88 -26.53 -13.89
C SER A 198 20.84 -27.59 -12.79
N ASP A 199 19.90 -28.52 -12.92
CA ASP A 199 19.67 -29.62 -11.99
C ASP A 199 20.93 -30.51 -11.90
N PRO A 200 21.61 -30.67 -10.75
CA PRO A 200 22.77 -31.52 -10.63
C PRO A 200 22.30 -32.93 -10.25
N ARG A 201 21.61 -33.64 -11.16
CA ARG A 201 21.32 -35.06 -10.94
C ARG A 201 21.13 -35.83 -12.22
N GLY A 202 22.25 -36.14 -12.87
CA GLY A 202 22.28 -37.00 -14.05
C GLY A 202 23.66 -37.53 -14.36
N SER A 203 24.27 -38.30 -13.44
CA SER A 203 25.30 -39.28 -13.79
C SER A 203 25.61 -40.19 -12.60
N VAL A 204 24.73 -41.15 -12.32
CA VAL A 204 25.19 -42.41 -11.73
C VAL A 204 25.60 -43.30 -12.90
N ARG A 205 26.90 -43.36 -13.18
CA ARG A 205 27.47 -44.40 -14.05
C ARG A 205 27.41 -45.71 -13.27
N GLN A 206 26.75 -46.72 -13.84
CA GLN A 206 26.94 -48.11 -13.44
C GLN A 206 28.39 -48.51 -13.76
N GLY A 207 29.03 -49.15 -12.79
CA GLY A 207 30.27 -49.90 -12.90
C GLY A 207 30.15 -51.14 -12.04
#